data_AF-A0A7V5N8N8-F1
#
_entry.id   AF-A0A7V5N8N8-F1
#
_cell.length_a   1.000
_cell.length_b   1.000
_cell.length_c   1.000
_cell.angle_alpha   90.00
_cell.angle_beta   90.00
_cell.angle_gamma   90.00
#
_symmetry.space_group_name_H-M   'P 1'
#
loop_
_entity.id
_entity.type
_entity.pdbx_description
1 polymer ?
#
loop_
_entity_poly.entity_id
_entity_poly.type
_entity_poly.pdbx_seq_one_letter_code
_entity_poly.pdbx_strand_id
1 'polypeptide(L)'
;MCAAKTLEEAVPELLRELLTDFDAKVPSCGEFPDFVVTQKVSHVSALNGSESLVVVEFAVRAMNPEQQREFDTLRFLAIRARSLGSGGFVSTTLYHGEKNTLRGTLVRLSQDPTALIETVAALLEGLPEESDPALWR
;
A
#
# COMPACT_ATOMS: atom_id res chain seq x y z
N MET A 1 -3.64 18.41 -14.95
CA MET A 1 -4.25 17.38 -14.08
C MET A 1 -3.66 16.04 -14.50
N CYS A 2 -2.94 15.33 -13.64
CA CYS A 2 -2.48 13.98 -13.98
C CYS A 2 -3.68 13.03 -14.00
N ALA A 3 -3.82 12.23 -15.05
CA ALA A 3 -4.85 11.21 -15.16
C ALA A 3 -4.68 10.16 -14.04
N ALA A 4 -5.78 9.61 -13.56
CA ALA A 4 -5.76 8.47 -12.65
C ALA A 4 -5.19 7.25 -13.38
N LYS A 5 -4.32 6.50 -12.71
CA LYS A 5 -3.64 5.31 -13.26
C LYS A 5 -4.47 4.05 -13.02
N THR A 6 -4.27 3.02 -13.83
CA THR A 6 -4.78 1.68 -13.48
C THR A 6 -3.90 1.03 -12.41
N LEU A 7 -4.33 -0.09 -11.83
CA LEU A 7 -3.51 -0.82 -10.84
C LEU A 7 -2.20 -1.35 -11.46
N GLU A 8 -2.28 -1.81 -12.71
CA GLU A 8 -1.15 -2.34 -13.49
C GLU A 8 -0.09 -1.28 -13.76
N GLU A 9 -0.48 0.00 -13.80
CA GLU A 9 0.43 1.12 -13.94
C GLU A 9 0.93 1.62 -12.58
N ALA A 10 0.03 1.74 -11.60
CA ALA A 10 0.34 2.36 -10.31
C ALA A 10 1.21 1.49 -9.42
N VAL A 11 0.98 0.17 -9.36
CA VAL A 11 1.72 -0.73 -8.48
C VAL A 11 3.22 -0.80 -8.85
N PRO A 12 3.62 -0.98 -10.12
CA PRO A 12 5.04 -0.94 -10.50
C PRO A 12 5.68 0.41 -10.18
N GLU A 13 4.95 1.51 -10.35
CA GLU A 13 5.46 2.85 -10.06
C GLU A 13 5.65 3.08 -8.56
N LEU A 14 4.69 2.67 -7.73
CA LEU A 14 4.81 2.68 -6.27
C LEU A 14 6.04 1.87 -5.81
N LEU A 15 6.23 0.66 -6.35
CA LEU A 15 7.41 -0.15 -6.05
C LEU A 15 8.71 0.54 -6.46
N ARG A 16 8.75 1.15 -7.66
CA ARG A 16 9.92 1.87 -8.16
C ARG A 16 10.26 3.07 -7.28
N GLU A 17 9.27 3.87 -6.91
CA GLU A 17 9.45 5.02 -6.02
C GLU A 17 9.94 4.58 -4.64
N LEU A 18 9.31 3.57 -4.07
CA LEU A 18 9.72 3.00 -2.79
C LEU A 18 11.17 2.49 -2.86
N LEU A 19 11.54 1.73 -3.89
CA LEU A 19 12.89 1.18 -4.06
C LEU A 19 13.97 2.24 -4.30
N THR A 20 13.61 3.40 -4.85
CA THR A 20 14.55 4.49 -5.14
C THR A 20 15.18 5.03 -3.86
N ASP A 21 14.38 5.24 -2.82
CA ASP A 21 14.83 5.84 -1.56
C ASP A 21 14.89 4.85 -0.37
N PHE A 22 14.58 3.58 -0.60
CA PHE A 22 14.47 2.55 0.45
C PHE A 22 15.68 2.51 1.38
N ASP A 23 16.89 2.43 0.80
CA ASP A 23 18.10 2.25 1.60
C ASP A 23 18.43 3.46 2.47
N ALA A 24 18.04 4.66 2.01
CA ALA A 24 18.25 5.92 2.73
C ALA A 24 17.17 6.18 3.80
N LYS A 25 15.94 5.69 3.58
CA LYS A 25 14.78 5.98 4.44
C LYS A 25 14.49 4.90 5.48
N VAL A 26 14.88 3.65 5.22
CA VAL A 26 14.55 2.51 6.08
C VAL A 26 15.80 2.07 6.86
N PRO A 27 15.88 2.31 8.17
CA PRO A 27 16.97 1.80 9.00
C PRO A 27 16.81 0.30 9.29
N SER A 28 17.91 -0.37 9.64
CA SER A 28 17.94 -1.81 9.95
C SER A 28 17.43 -2.17 11.34
N CYS A 29 17.41 -1.21 12.29
CA CYS A 29 16.92 -1.38 13.65
C CYS A 29 16.27 -0.08 14.16
N GLY A 30 15.56 -0.17 15.28
CA GLY A 30 14.85 0.95 15.89
C GLY A 30 13.55 1.33 15.18
N GLU A 31 12.78 2.17 15.85
CA GLU A 31 11.62 2.84 15.24
C GLU A 31 12.08 3.90 14.23
N PHE A 32 11.23 4.18 13.25
CA PHE A 32 11.44 5.24 12.28
C PHE A 32 10.09 5.73 11.74
N PRO A 33 10.02 6.96 11.22
CA PRO A 33 8.81 7.44 10.54
C PRO A 33 8.46 6.53 9.37
N ASP A 34 7.18 6.20 9.20
CA ASP A 34 6.69 5.43 8.06
C ASP A 34 7.27 6.00 6.75
N PHE A 35 7.90 5.14 5.93
CA PHE A 35 8.34 5.55 4.61
C PHE A 35 7.23 5.28 3.60
N VAL A 36 6.61 6.35 3.13
CA VAL A 36 5.34 6.32 2.40
C VAL A 36 5.50 6.82 0.97
N VAL A 37 4.89 6.11 0.02
CA VAL A 37 4.69 6.54 -1.37
C VAL A 37 3.22 6.32 -1.77
N THR A 38 2.66 7.21 -2.59
CA THR A 38 1.22 7.23 -2.89
C THR A 38 0.94 7.43 -4.37
N GLN A 39 -0.11 6.79 -4.88
CA GLN A 39 -0.61 6.99 -6.24
C GLN A 39 -2.13 7.09 -6.25
N LYS A 40 -2.66 7.86 -7.21
CA LYS A 40 -4.11 7.91 -7.49
C LYS A 40 -4.46 6.84 -8.50
N VAL A 41 -5.39 5.96 -8.13
CA VAL A 41 -5.76 4.79 -8.93
C VAL A 41 -7.24 4.86 -9.27
N SER A 42 -7.54 4.69 -10.57
CA SER A 42 -8.89 4.41 -11.03
C SER A 42 -9.17 2.93 -10.84
N HIS A 43 -10.22 2.62 -10.09
CA HIS A 43 -10.61 1.24 -9.79
C HIS A 43 -12.06 1.03 -10.20
N VAL A 44 -12.34 -0.11 -10.83
CA VAL A 44 -13.69 -0.57 -11.13
C VAL A 44 -13.93 -1.81 -10.27
N SER A 45 -14.89 -1.74 -9.35
CA SER A 45 -15.17 -2.86 -8.45
C SER A 45 -15.72 -4.05 -9.23
N ALA A 46 -15.15 -5.23 -8.97
CA ALA A 46 -15.63 -6.49 -9.53
C ALA A 46 -16.98 -6.93 -8.92
N LEU A 47 -17.35 -6.41 -7.75
CA LEU A 47 -18.57 -6.77 -7.04
C LEU A 47 -19.83 -6.15 -7.67
N ASN A 48 -19.74 -4.88 -8.10
CA ASN A 48 -20.90 -4.10 -8.54
C ASN A 48 -20.65 -3.27 -9.82
N GLY A 49 -19.43 -3.26 -10.36
CA GLY A 49 -19.06 -2.49 -11.55
C GLY A 49 -18.91 -0.98 -11.33
N SER A 50 -18.94 -0.51 -10.08
CA SER A 50 -18.79 0.91 -9.76
C SER A 50 -17.36 1.39 -10.01
N GLU A 51 -17.24 2.58 -10.58
CA GLU A 51 -15.95 3.24 -10.78
C GLU A 51 -15.65 4.17 -9.61
N SER A 52 -14.44 4.10 -9.08
CA SER A 52 -13.98 4.92 -7.96
C SER A 52 -12.54 5.38 -8.16
N LEU A 53 -12.28 6.61 -7.71
CA LEU A 53 -10.94 7.16 -7.66
C LEU A 53 -10.41 7.07 -6.23
N VAL A 54 -9.41 6.22 -6.03
CA VAL A 54 -8.82 5.96 -4.71
C VAL A 54 -7.37 6.44 -4.65
N VAL A 55 -6.89 6.68 -3.44
CA VAL A 55 -5.46 6.84 -3.17
C VAL A 55 -4.95 5.53 -2.62
N VAL A 56 -4.02 4.91 -3.35
CA VAL A 56 -3.27 3.73 -2.89
C VAL A 56 -1.93 4.19 -2.35
N GLU A 57 -1.54 3.60 -1.24
CA GLU A 57 -0.33 3.95 -0.51
C GLU A 57 0.47 2.70 -0.15
N PHE A 58 1.76 2.72 -0.45
CA PHE A 58 2.73 1.75 0.05
C PHE A 58 3.55 2.40 1.15
N ALA A 59 3.58 1.76 2.31
CA ALA A 59 4.27 2.26 3.49
C ALA A 59 5.18 1.20 4.08
N VAL A 60 6.47 1.48 4.21
CA VAL A 60 7.40 0.61 4.96
C VAL A 60 7.47 1.09 6.40
N ARG A 61 7.26 0.17 7.35
CA ARG A 61 7.10 0.47 8.77
C ARG A 61 7.97 -0.42 9.66
N ALA A 62 8.28 0.07 10.86
CA ALA A 62 8.83 -0.75 11.95
C ALA A 62 7.72 -1.51 12.68
N MET A 63 8.03 -2.69 13.19
CA MET A 63 7.23 -3.30 14.24
C MET A 63 7.52 -2.64 15.60
N ASN A 64 6.57 -2.69 16.54
CA ASN A 64 6.74 -2.06 17.85
C ASN A 64 7.66 -2.92 18.76
N PRO A 65 8.88 -2.46 19.09
CA PRO A 65 9.83 -3.23 19.90
C PRO A 65 9.40 -3.40 21.36
N GLU A 66 8.47 -2.59 21.87
CA GLU A 66 7.94 -2.72 23.25
C GLU A 66 7.13 -4.01 23.43
N GLN A 67 6.57 -4.55 22.34
CA GLN A 67 5.83 -5.82 22.39
C GLN A 67 6.78 -7.01 22.50
N GLN A 68 7.83 -7.03 21.67
CA GLN A 68 8.86 -8.07 21.66
C GLN A 68 10.19 -7.49 21.18
N ARG A 69 11.29 -7.81 21.87
CA ARG A 69 12.63 -7.30 21.51
C ARG A 69 13.04 -7.67 20.08
N GLU A 70 12.59 -8.81 19.57
CA GLU A 70 12.85 -9.28 18.20
C GLU A 70 12.25 -8.35 17.13
N PHE A 71 11.25 -7.53 17.47
CA PHE A 71 10.60 -6.62 16.54
C PHE A 71 11.45 -5.39 16.19
N ASP A 72 12.50 -5.11 16.97
CA ASP A 72 13.41 -3.98 16.74
C ASP A 72 14.03 -3.99 15.33
N THR A 73 14.31 -5.17 14.79
CA THR A 73 14.92 -5.35 13.46
C THR A 73 13.90 -5.64 12.35
N LEU A 74 12.63 -5.89 12.70
CA LEU A 74 11.61 -6.27 11.73
C LEU A 74 10.98 -5.06 11.06
N ARG A 75 10.83 -5.18 9.74
CA ARG A 75 10.20 -4.23 8.83
C ARG A 75 9.12 -4.94 8.04
N PHE A 76 8.11 -4.20 7.62
CA PHE A 76 7.05 -4.74 6.78
C PHE A 76 6.49 -3.69 5.81
N LEU A 77 5.85 -4.17 4.75
CA LEU A 77 5.08 -3.34 3.83
C LEU A 77 3.62 -3.30 4.31
N ALA A 78 3.11 -2.11 4.59
CA ALA A 78 1.69 -1.84 4.71
C ALA A 78 1.18 -1.27 3.38
N ILE A 79 0.10 -1.84 2.87
CA ILE A 79 -0.67 -1.27 1.76
C ILE A 79 -1.89 -0.64 2.38
N ARG A 80 -2.13 0.63 2.05
CA ARG A 80 -3.32 1.36 2.49
C ARG A 80 -4.06 1.88 1.28
N ALA A 81 -5.38 1.91 1.36
CA ALA A 81 -6.21 2.54 0.35
C ALA A 81 -7.32 3.36 1.01
N ARG A 82 -7.68 4.47 0.37
CA ARG A 82 -8.82 5.29 0.78
C ARG A 82 -9.50 5.94 -0.41
N SER A 83 -10.80 6.14 -0.30
CA SER A 83 -11.53 7.00 -1.23
C SER A 83 -11.16 8.47 -0.99
N LEU A 84 -11.37 9.31 -2.01
CA LEU A 84 -11.10 10.74 -1.87
C LEU A 84 -12.14 11.47 -1.02
N GLY A 85 -13.38 10.95 -0.96
CA GLY A 85 -14.51 11.54 -0.24
C GLY A 85 -14.73 11.00 1.18
N SER A 86 -14.16 9.86 1.54
CA SER A 86 -14.38 9.22 2.84
C SER A 86 -13.20 9.41 3.80
N GLY A 87 -13.52 9.54 5.09
CA GLY A 87 -12.52 9.55 6.17
C GLY A 87 -12.21 8.12 6.61
N GLY A 88 -11.04 7.59 6.26
CA GLY A 88 -10.60 6.27 6.71
C GLY A 88 -9.69 5.59 5.70
N PHE A 89 -8.87 4.65 6.16
CA PHE A 89 -8.08 3.77 5.31
C PHE A 89 -8.51 2.33 5.54
N VAL A 90 -8.64 1.55 4.47
CA VAL A 90 -8.45 0.10 4.55
C VAL A 90 -6.96 -0.18 4.44
N SER A 91 -6.48 -1.15 5.21
CA SER A 91 -5.05 -1.49 5.21
C SER A 91 -4.82 -2.97 5.35
N THR A 92 -3.77 -3.45 4.70
CA THR A 92 -3.21 -4.80 4.90
C THR A 92 -1.70 -4.71 5.09
N THR A 93 -1.12 -5.64 5.84
CA THR A 93 0.31 -5.70 6.13
C THR A 93 0.91 -7.00 5.61
N LEU A 94 2.01 -6.90 4.88
CA LEU A 94 2.60 -7.97 4.09
C LEU A 94 4.13 -7.93 4.24
N TYR A 95 4.77 -9.05 3.89
CA TYR A 95 6.23 -9.16 3.73
C TYR A 95 7.01 -8.66 4.96
N HIS A 96 6.95 -9.41 6.06
CA HIS A 96 7.70 -9.09 7.27
C HIS A 96 9.13 -9.65 7.17
N GLY A 97 10.11 -8.87 7.61
CA GLY A 97 11.49 -9.33 7.70
C GLY A 97 12.47 -8.20 8.01
N GLU A 98 13.73 -8.57 8.16
CA GLU A 98 14.81 -7.59 8.26
C GLU A 98 14.91 -6.72 7.00
N LYS A 99 15.50 -5.52 7.12
CA LYS A 99 15.66 -4.55 6.02
C LYS A 99 16.07 -5.18 4.69
N ASN A 100 17.13 -6.00 4.69
CA ASN A 100 17.66 -6.59 3.45
C ASN A 100 16.74 -7.66 2.86
N THR A 101 16.08 -8.45 3.72
CA THR A 101 15.08 -9.45 3.30
C THR A 101 13.87 -8.77 2.68
N LEU A 102 13.34 -7.72 3.33
CA LEU A 102 12.23 -6.93 2.79
C LEU A 102 12.62 -6.29 1.45
N ARG A 103 13.79 -5.64 1.38
CA ARG A 103 14.30 -5.05 0.14
C ARG A 103 14.39 -6.08 -0.98
N GLY A 104 14.94 -7.26 -0.71
CA GLY A 104 15.03 -8.35 -1.68
C GLY A 104 13.66 -8.80 -2.20
N THR A 105 12.67 -8.90 -1.30
CA THR A 105 11.28 -9.21 -1.67
C THR A 105 10.68 -8.12 -2.57
N LEU A 106 10.85 -6.85 -2.21
CA LEU A 106 10.33 -5.72 -3.01
C LEU A 106 10.98 -5.65 -4.40
N VAL A 107 12.28 -5.94 -4.51
CA VAL A 107 12.96 -6.05 -5.82
C VAL A 107 12.36 -7.17 -6.66
N ARG A 108 12.10 -8.34 -6.10
CA ARG A 108 11.44 -9.45 -6.83
C ARG A 108 10.03 -9.05 -7.29
N LEU A 109 9.26 -8.41 -6.42
CA LEU A 109 7.92 -7.90 -6.78
C LEU A 109 7.99 -6.82 -7.86
N SER A 110 9.07 -6.04 -7.95
CA SER A 110 9.23 -5.05 -9.03
C SER A 110 9.48 -5.70 -10.40
N GLN A 111 9.93 -6.96 -10.42
CA GLN A 111 10.15 -7.73 -11.64
C GLN A 111 8.89 -8.50 -12.07
N ASP A 112 8.07 -8.92 -11.10
CA ASP A 112 6.77 -9.55 -11.30
C ASP A 112 5.77 -9.05 -10.24
N PRO A 113 5.02 -7.97 -10.55
CA PRO A 113 4.11 -7.33 -9.59
C PRO A 113 2.74 -8.01 -9.50
N THR A 114 2.51 -9.10 -10.23
CA THR A 114 1.17 -9.71 -10.42
C THR A 114 0.47 -10.01 -9.10
N ALA A 115 1.15 -10.74 -8.20
CA ALA A 115 0.59 -11.09 -6.89
C ALA A 115 0.30 -9.86 -6.01
N LEU A 116 1.08 -8.78 -6.18
CA LEU A 116 0.87 -7.54 -5.44
C LEU A 116 -0.32 -6.77 -5.99
N ILE A 117 -0.48 -6.73 -7.31
CA ILE A 117 -1.65 -6.14 -7.99
C ILE A 117 -2.93 -6.82 -7.49
N GLU A 118 -2.97 -8.15 -7.46
CA GLU A 118 -4.11 -8.92 -6.94
C GLU A 118 -4.41 -8.58 -5.48
N THR A 119 -3.36 -8.43 -4.66
CA THR A 119 -3.53 -8.06 -3.25
C THR A 119 -4.10 -6.65 -3.09
N VAL A 120 -3.65 -5.68 -3.90
CA VAL A 120 -4.19 -4.32 -3.89
C VAL A 120 -5.64 -4.33 -4.39
N ALA A 121 -5.95 -5.06 -5.46
CA ALA A 121 -7.31 -5.19 -5.97
C ALA A 121 -8.25 -5.76 -4.88
N ALA A 122 -7.85 -6.85 -4.22
CA ALA A 122 -8.64 -7.44 -3.14
C ALA A 122 -8.83 -6.48 -1.96
N LEU A 123 -7.82 -5.66 -1.63
CA LEU A 123 -7.96 -4.61 -0.62
C LEU A 123 -9.00 -3.56 -1.02
N LEU A 124 -9.03 -3.18 -2.30
CA LEU A 124 -9.99 -2.18 -2.83
C LEU A 124 -11.43 -2.71 -2.86
N GLU A 125 -11.65 -4.00 -3.13
CA GLU A 125 -12.98 -4.61 -3.03
C GLU A 125 -13.53 -4.61 -1.58
N GLY A 126 -12.64 -4.51 -0.59
CA GLY A 126 -13.01 -4.38 0.82
C GLY A 126 -13.36 -2.95 1.25
N LEU A 127 -13.27 -1.95 0.35
CA LEU A 127 -13.69 -0.59 0.65
C LEU A 127 -15.22 -0.55 0.79
N PRO A 128 -15.76 0.09 1.84
CA PRO A 128 -17.20 0.34 1.90
C PRO A 128 -17.59 1.15 0.66
N GLU A 129 -18.67 0.73 -0.02
CA GLU A 129 -19.28 1.55 -1.06
C GLU A 129 -19.45 2.96 -0.51
N GLU A 130 -19.00 3.98 -1.25
CA GLU A 130 -19.43 5.36 -0.98
C GLU A 130 -20.95 5.33 -1.10
N SER A 131 -21.61 5.20 0.05
CA SER A 131 -23.05 5.03 0.12
C SER A 131 -23.63 6.29 -0.51
N ASP A 132 -24.27 6.10 -1.66
CA ASP A 132 -24.85 7.12 -2.50
C ASP A 132 -25.47 8.24 -1.64
N PRO A 133 -25.07 9.52 -1.79
CA PRO A 133 -25.67 10.62 -1.05
C PRO A 133 -27.20 10.74 -1.27
N ALA A 134 -27.78 9.99 -2.21
CA ALA A 134 -29.23 9.85 -2.37
C ALA A 134 -29.92 8.97 -1.31
N LEU A 135 -29.20 8.10 -0.57
CA LEU A 135 -29.78 7.21 0.45
C LEU A 135 -30.16 7.93 1.77
N TRP A 136 -29.83 9.22 1.91
CA TRP A 136 -30.06 10.02 3.12
C TRP A 136 -31.09 11.15 2.92
N ARG A 137 -32.09 10.94 2.04
CA ARG A 137 -33.26 11.83 1.93
C ARG A 137 -34.53 11.20 2.49
#